data_AF-A0A5D2HE62-F1
#
_entry.id   AF-A0A5D2HE62-F1
#
_cell.length_a   1.000
_cell.length_b   1.000
_cell.length_c   1.000
_cell.angle_alpha   90.00
_cell.angle_beta   90.00
_cell.angle_gamma   90.00
#
_symmetry.space_group_name_H-M   'P 1'
#
loop_
_entity.id
_entity.type
_entity.pdbx_description
1 polymer ?
#
loop_
_entity_poly.entity_id
_entity_poly.type
_entity_poly.pdbx_seq_one_letter_code
_entity_poly.pdbx_strand_id
1 'polypeptide(L)'
;MDLESEMKLPVINFSEENLKPGTTGWASACKDVRRALEEHGCFEAKFDKLPGQLHDAVFATAEELFQLPTEVKMRNTSDMPFFGYFGQYKTVPLYESLAIDHPTSLDGTQRFTNLMWPAGNDRFRESAQRYSEVVAELHRTVMRMLFESYGVGNCYDYYIKITRYLLRYLRYSEPKMGESNAGLLPHTDKTFLSILHQGDISGLQMQLKDGQWVAPPPSPTSFVVMAGDALMAWSNDGIPSCNHQVIMKEKGIRYSLGMFTFMDGIIHILEEVGDEPHPIKYKSFHHFELLQFMNSNLKTNPHMCFIKAFCGV
;
A
#
# COMPACT_ATOMS: atom_id res chain seq x y z
N MET A 1 35.29 -17.30 4.54
CA MET A 1 34.00 -17.62 5.20
C MET A 1 33.30 -16.29 5.28
N ASP A 2 32.84 -15.82 4.12
CA ASP A 2 32.25 -14.49 4.01
C ASP A 2 30.82 -14.60 4.50
N LEU A 3 30.48 -13.81 5.51
CA LEU A 3 29.09 -13.62 5.91
C LEU A 3 28.39 -12.99 4.70
N GLU A 4 27.58 -13.76 4.00
CA GLU A 4 26.52 -13.21 3.16
C GLU A 4 25.68 -12.32 4.06
N SER A 5 25.90 -11.01 3.95
CA SER A 5 25.01 -10.00 4.51
C SER A 5 23.64 -10.26 3.91
N GLU A 6 22.74 -10.90 4.65
CA GLU A 6 21.32 -10.99 4.30
C GLU A 6 20.87 -9.57 3.90
N MET A 7 20.56 -9.37 2.62
CA MET A 7 20.02 -8.09 2.18
C MET A 7 18.65 -7.90 2.83
N LYS A 8 18.56 -6.86 3.64
CA LYS A 8 17.36 -6.47 4.36
C LYS A 8 16.87 -5.14 3.82
N LEU A 9 15.57 -4.95 3.88
CA LEU A 9 14.99 -3.64 3.63
C LEU A 9 15.59 -2.60 4.59
N PRO A 10 15.69 -1.33 4.17
CA PRO A 10 15.87 -0.25 5.11
C PRO A 10 14.76 -0.29 6.17
N VAL A 11 15.14 -0.14 7.43
CA VAL A 11 14.21 -0.08 8.57
C VAL A 11 14.26 1.32 9.15
N ILE A 12 13.10 1.98 9.21
CA ILE A 12 12.96 3.33 9.76
C ILE A 12 12.03 3.25 10.98
N ASN A 13 12.48 3.81 12.11
CA ASN A 13 11.74 3.73 13.36
C ASN A 13 10.89 4.98 13.59
N PHE A 14 9.57 4.89 13.41
CA PHE A 14 8.63 6.00 13.60
C PHE A 14 8.11 6.13 15.03
N SER A 15 8.59 5.27 15.94
CA SER A 15 8.21 5.25 17.35
C SER A 15 9.13 6.10 18.23
N GLU A 16 10.18 6.72 17.68
CA GLU A 16 11.09 7.53 18.46
C GLU A 16 10.46 8.86 18.88
N GLU A 17 10.50 9.18 20.18
CA GLU A 17 9.90 10.39 20.75
C GLU A 17 10.48 11.71 20.19
N ASN A 18 11.69 11.65 19.64
CA ASN A 18 12.42 12.78 19.06
C ASN A 18 12.03 13.08 17.59
N LEU A 19 11.16 12.27 16.96
CA LEU A 19 10.64 12.50 15.61
C LEU A 19 9.51 13.52 15.60
N LYS A 20 9.85 14.75 15.96
CA LYS A 20 8.95 15.91 15.89
C LYS A 20 9.40 16.85 14.78
N PRO A 21 8.49 17.40 13.97
CA PRO A 21 8.84 18.38 12.94
C PRO A 21 9.73 19.50 13.47
N GLY A 22 10.82 19.78 12.75
CA GLY A 22 11.81 20.81 13.12
C GLY A 22 12.96 20.33 14.01
N THR A 23 12.97 19.08 14.49
CA THR A 23 14.13 18.51 15.20
C THR A 23 15.21 18.00 14.23
N THR A 24 16.43 17.81 14.72
CA THR A 24 17.51 17.16 13.96
C THR A 24 17.18 15.70 13.63
N GLY A 25 16.52 14.99 14.55
CA GLY A 25 16.03 13.63 14.34
C GLY A 25 15.04 13.55 13.19
N TRP A 26 14.08 14.49 13.13
CA TRP A 26 13.14 14.61 12.02
C TRP A 26 13.84 14.86 10.68
N ALA A 27 14.77 15.81 10.63
CA ALA A 27 15.52 16.10 9.40
C ALA A 27 16.36 14.89 8.92
N SER A 28 16.91 14.09 9.84
CA SER A 28 17.58 12.83 9.49
C SER A 28 16.59 11.82 8.92
N ALA A 29 15.45 11.61 9.59
CA ALA A 29 14.41 10.68 9.14
C ALA A 29 13.82 11.09 7.78
N CYS A 30 13.68 12.38 7.47
CA CYS A 30 13.31 12.85 6.13
C CYS A 30 14.28 12.34 5.06
N LYS A 31 15.59 12.41 5.32
CA LYS A 31 16.61 11.91 4.40
C LYS A 31 16.56 10.40 4.29
N ASP A 32 16.34 9.69 5.40
CA ASP A 32 16.25 8.23 5.40
C ASP A 32 15.02 7.72 4.63
N VAL A 33 13.86 8.35 4.82
CA VAL A 33 12.62 8.07 4.07
C VAL A 33 12.83 8.29 2.58
N ARG A 34 13.38 9.45 2.20
CA ARG A 34 13.66 9.78 0.80
C ARG A 34 14.60 8.75 0.18
N ARG A 35 15.76 8.52 0.82
CA ARG A 35 16.76 7.59 0.32
C ARG A 35 16.19 6.18 0.16
N ALA A 36 15.47 5.67 1.15
CA ALA A 36 14.90 4.33 1.06
C ALA A 36 13.88 4.20 -0.09
N LEU A 37 13.06 5.23 -0.32
CA LEU A 37 12.13 5.25 -1.44
C LEU A 37 12.84 5.40 -2.79
N GLU A 38 13.82 6.30 -2.93
CA GLU A 38 14.61 6.46 -4.16
C GLU A 38 15.44 5.20 -4.49
N GLU A 39 15.97 4.52 -3.47
CA GLU A 39 16.83 3.34 -3.63
C GLU A 39 16.05 2.03 -3.80
N HIS A 40 14.92 1.86 -3.15
CA HIS A 40 14.24 0.56 -3.10
C HIS A 40 12.74 0.63 -3.42
N GLY A 41 12.16 1.82 -3.55
CA GLY A 41 10.72 2.02 -3.69
C GLY A 41 9.93 1.61 -2.44
N CYS A 42 10.59 1.18 -1.36
CA CYS A 42 9.95 0.69 -0.14
C CYS A 42 10.90 0.67 1.06
N PHE A 43 10.32 0.55 2.25
CA PHE A 43 11.04 0.32 3.51
C PHE A 43 10.13 -0.34 4.56
N GLU A 44 10.74 -0.94 5.58
CA GLU A 44 10.04 -1.35 6.79
C GLU A 44 9.94 -0.17 7.76
N ALA A 45 8.74 0.15 8.21
CA ALA A 45 8.43 1.17 9.21
C ALA A 45 8.10 0.50 10.54
N LYS A 46 8.96 0.67 11.56
CA LYS A 46 8.59 0.32 12.93
C LYS A 46 7.64 1.38 13.48
N PHE A 47 6.48 0.96 13.97
CA PHE A 47 5.41 1.84 14.41
C PHE A 47 4.56 1.18 15.50
N ASP A 48 4.98 1.35 16.74
CA ASP A 48 4.40 0.79 17.97
C ASP A 48 3.11 1.50 18.47
N LYS A 49 2.59 2.48 17.72
CA LYS A 49 1.35 3.18 18.09
C LYS A 49 0.09 2.35 17.87
N LEU A 50 0.20 1.19 17.20
CA LEU A 50 -0.91 0.25 17.09
C LEU A 50 -1.02 -0.59 18.37
N PRO A 51 -2.09 -0.44 19.18
CA PRO A 51 -2.23 -1.24 20.39
C PRO A 51 -2.41 -2.72 20.04
N GLY A 52 -1.78 -3.63 20.80
CA GLY A 52 -1.88 -5.07 20.56
C GLY A 52 -3.32 -5.60 20.51
N GLN A 53 -4.21 -5.08 21.36
CA GLN A 53 -5.64 -5.44 21.31
C GLN A 53 -6.31 -5.06 19.98
N LEU A 54 -5.89 -3.96 19.36
CA LEU A 54 -6.42 -3.53 18.06
C LEU A 54 -5.82 -4.35 16.92
N HIS A 55 -4.54 -4.71 17.00
CA HIS A 55 -3.92 -5.69 16.11
C HIS A 55 -4.71 -7.01 16.11
N ASP A 56 -4.93 -7.59 17.28
CA ASP A 56 -5.62 -8.88 17.40
C ASP A 56 -7.07 -8.77 16.93
N ALA A 57 -7.76 -7.66 17.28
CA ALA A 57 -9.13 -7.43 16.84
C ALA A 57 -9.23 -7.32 15.32
N VAL A 58 -8.36 -6.56 14.65
CA VAL A 58 -8.48 -6.33 13.20
C VAL A 58 -8.23 -7.62 12.42
N PHE A 59 -7.25 -8.44 12.83
CA PHE A 59 -6.97 -9.73 12.19
C PHE A 59 -8.04 -10.78 12.48
N ALA A 60 -8.58 -10.85 13.70
CA ALA A 60 -9.71 -11.72 13.99
C ALA A 60 -10.95 -11.34 13.16
N THR A 61 -11.23 -10.05 13.01
CA THR A 61 -12.34 -9.58 12.17
C THR A 61 -12.08 -9.75 10.67
N ALA A 62 -10.80 -9.82 10.24
CA ALA A 62 -10.44 -10.20 8.88
C ALA A 62 -10.84 -11.66 8.60
N GLU A 63 -10.55 -12.57 9.53
CA GLU A 63 -10.96 -13.97 9.41
C GLU A 63 -12.49 -14.10 9.31
N GLU A 64 -13.24 -13.42 10.20
CA GLU A 64 -14.70 -13.39 10.15
C GLU A 64 -15.24 -12.88 8.80
N LEU A 65 -14.63 -11.82 8.26
CA LEU A 65 -14.99 -11.27 6.95
C LEU A 65 -14.83 -12.32 5.83
N PHE A 66 -13.74 -13.08 5.83
CA PHE A 66 -13.47 -14.05 4.77
C PHE A 66 -14.22 -15.37 4.93
N GLN A 67 -14.74 -15.67 6.13
CA GLN A 67 -15.66 -16.78 6.38
C GLN A 67 -17.07 -16.54 5.82
N LEU A 68 -17.43 -15.30 5.47
CA LEU A 68 -18.70 -15.01 4.80
C LEU A 68 -18.83 -15.77 3.47
N PRO A 69 -20.06 -16.15 3.06
CA PRO A 69 -20.30 -16.76 1.76
C PRO A 69 -19.74 -15.92 0.61
N THR A 70 -19.20 -16.57 -0.42
CA THR A 70 -18.61 -15.90 -1.59
C THR A 70 -19.59 -14.91 -2.23
N GLU A 71 -20.88 -15.26 -2.29
CA GLU A 71 -21.95 -14.44 -2.84
C GLU A 71 -22.19 -13.16 -2.04
N VAL A 72 -21.89 -13.15 -0.73
CA VAL A 72 -21.94 -11.96 0.12
C VAL A 72 -20.72 -11.10 -0.15
N LYS A 73 -19.52 -11.70 -0.16
CA LYS A 73 -18.25 -10.98 -0.44
C LYS A 73 -18.26 -10.29 -1.80
N MET A 74 -18.82 -10.94 -2.82
CA MET A 74 -18.95 -10.40 -4.19
C MET A 74 -19.89 -9.18 -4.29
N ARG A 75 -20.66 -8.86 -3.24
CA ARG A 75 -21.46 -7.62 -3.20
C ARG A 75 -20.59 -6.37 -3.00
N ASN A 76 -19.35 -6.51 -2.54
CA ASN A 76 -18.40 -5.41 -2.46
C ASN A 76 -17.97 -5.02 -3.88
N THR A 77 -18.77 -4.18 -4.53
CA THR A 77 -18.52 -3.62 -5.86
C THR A 77 -18.22 -2.12 -5.77
N SER A 78 -17.64 -1.57 -6.83
CA SER A 78 -17.32 -0.15 -6.93
C SER A 78 -17.25 0.25 -8.39
N ASP A 79 -17.69 1.47 -8.70
CA ASP A 79 -17.49 2.09 -10.01
C ASP A 79 -16.02 2.49 -10.24
N MET A 80 -15.28 2.68 -9.14
CA MET A 80 -13.84 2.90 -9.18
C MET A 80 -13.10 1.57 -9.40
N PRO A 81 -12.21 1.49 -10.40
CA PRO A 81 -11.38 0.30 -10.62
C PRO A 81 -10.59 -0.07 -9.37
N PHE A 82 -10.50 -1.37 -9.09
CA PHE A 82 -9.73 -1.92 -7.96
C PHE A 82 -10.25 -1.57 -6.55
N PHE A 83 -11.46 -1.04 -6.39
CA PHE A 83 -12.03 -0.66 -5.08
C PHE A 83 -13.05 -1.66 -4.52
N GLY A 84 -13.31 -2.77 -5.23
CA GLY A 84 -14.22 -3.83 -4.79
C GLY A 84 -13.51 -5.13 -4.41
N TYR A 85 -14.32 -6.18 -4.33
CA TYR A 85 -13.91 -7.57 -4.17
C TYR A 85 -13.05 -8.00 -5.36
N PHE A 86 -11.98 -8.71 -5.06
CA PHE A 86 -11.12 -9.35 -6.05
C PHE A 86 -10.85 -10.77 -5.60
N GLY A 87 -11.26 -11.77 -6.38
CA GLY A 87 -11.09 -13.19 -6.05
C GLY A 87 -11.75 -14.08 -7.10
N GLN A 88 -11.61 -15.40 -6.95
CA GLN A 88 -12.13 -16.42 -7.90
C GLN A 88 -11.48 -16.37 -9.30
N TYR A 89 -10.31 -15.75 -9.43
CA TYR A 89 -9.54 -15.75 -10.67
C TYR A 89 -8.66 -16.98 -10.76
N LYS A 90 -8.77 -17.72 -11.88
CA LYS A 90 -7.95 -18.92 -12.13
C LYS A 90 -6.45 -18.63 -12.17
N THR A 91 -6.05 -17.39 -12.48
CA THR A 91 -4.65 -16.96 -12.56
C THR A 91 -4.00 -16.73 -11.19
N VAL A 92 -4.80 -16.47 -10.16
CA VAL A 92 -4.37 -16.25 -8.76
C VAL A 92 -5.35 -16.95 -7.81
N PRO A 93 -5.44 -18.29 -7.87
CA PRO A 93 -6.52 -19.05 -7.23
C PRO A 93 -6.45 -19.03 -5.69
N LEU A 94 -5.29 -18.70 -5.13
CA LEU A 94 -5.08 -18.63 -3.68
C LEU A 94 -5.59 -17.32 -3.08
N TYR A 95 -5.73 -16.26 -3.89
CA TYR A 95 -5.95 -14.90 -3.42
C TYR A 95 -7.40 -14.46 -3.53
N GLU A 96 -7.89 -13.86 -2.44
CA GLU A 96 -9.08 -13.04 -2.45
C GLU A 96 -8.91 -11.80 -1.55
N SER A 97 -9.66 -10.74 -1.84
CA SER A 97 -9.61 -9.49 -1.07
C SER A 97 -10.90 -8.69 -1.15
N LEU A 98 -11.14 -7.87 -0.13
CA LEU A 98 -12.25 -6.91 -0.06
C LEU A 98 -11.71 -5.55 0.34
N ALA A 99 -12.35 -4.48 -0.11
CA ALA A 99 -11.92 -3.13 0.20
C ALA A 99 -13.01 -2.26 0.81
N ILE A 100 -12.60 -1.47 1.79
CA ILE A 100 -13.38 -0.43 2.47
C ILE A 100 -12.86 0.91 1.98
N ASP A 101 -13.72 1.62 1.26
CA ASP A 101 -13.46 2.98 0.81
C ASP A 101 -13.80 4.00 1.91
N HIS A 102 -12.96 5.02 2.03
CA HIS A 102 -12.99 5.99 3.14
C HIS A 102 -13.01 5.33 4.54
N PRO A 103 -12.06 4.42 4.84
CA PRO A 103 -12.09 3.60 6.05
C PRO A 103 -11.77 4.38 7.33
N THR A 104 -11.28 5.62 7.21
CA THR A 104 -11.09 6.57 8.33
C THR A 104 -12.37 7.34 8.69
N SER A 105 -13.48 7.07 7.98
CA SER A 105 -14.78 7.69 8.25
C SER A 105 -15.76 6.66 8.79
N LEU A 106 -16.62 7.11 9.72
CA LEU A 106 -17.72 6.29 10.23
C LEU A 106 -18.65 5.84 9.10
N ASP A 107 -18.97 6.74 8.18
CA ASP A 107 -19.86 6.46 7.05
C ASP A 107 -19.28 5.42 6.08
N GLY A 108 -17.98 5.51 5.73
CA GLY A 108 -17.31 4.52 4.89
C GLY A 108 -17.29 3.11 5.50
N THR A 109 -16.90 3.01 6.78
CA THR A 109 -16.88 1.72 7.50
C THR A 109 -18.27 1.17 7.77
N GLN A 110 -19.25 2.03 8.10
CA GLN A 110 -20.64 1.61 8.31
C GLN A 110 -21.27 1.10 7.03
N ARG A 111 -21.07 1.76 5.89
CA ARG A 111 -21.57 1.29 4.58
C ARG A 111 -21.04 -0.10 4.25
N PHE A 112 -19.73 -0.30 4.38
CA PHE A 112 -19.13 -1.62 4.14
C PHE A 112 -19.66 -2.67 5.13
N THR A 113 -19.76 -2.32 6.41
CA THR A 113 -20.26 -3.23 7.45
C THR A 113 -21.70 -3.64 7.16
N ASN A 114 -22.59 -2.72 6.82
CA ASN A 114 -23.99 -3.03 6.49
C ASN A 114 -24.11 -3.89 5.23
N LEU A 115 -23.19 -3.73 4.27
CA LEU A 115 -23.15 -4.52 3.04
C LEU A 115 -22.79 -5.99 3.31
N MET A 116 -21.82 -6.23 4.20
CA MET A 116 -21.34 -7.56 4.57
C MET A 116 -22.23 -8.22 5.64
N TRP A 117 -22.69 -7.44 6.62
CA TRP A 117 -23.55 -7.84 7.73
C TRP A 117 -24.76 -6.90 7.83
N PRO A 118 -25.90 -7.22 7.18
CA PRO A 118 -27.10 -6.39 7.25
C PRO A 118 -27.68 -6.22 8.66
N ALA A 119 -27.38 -7.14 9.58
CA ALA A 119 -27.74 -7.05 10.99
C ALA A 119 -26.76 -6.20 11.83
N GLY A 120 -25.69 -5.67 11.21
CA GLY A 120 -24.60 -4.95 11.87
C GLY A 120 -23.48 -5.86 12.36
N ASN A 121 -22.28 -5.28 12.49
CA ASN A 121 -21.12 -5.88 13.14
C ASN A 121 -20.23 -4.75 13.68
N ASP A 122 -20.58 -4.23 14.86
CA ASP A 122 -19.85 -3.09 15.45
C ASP A 122 -18.39 -3.41 15.75
N ARG A 123 -18.09 -4.66 16.13
CA ARG A 123 -16.72 -5.09 16.36
C ARG A 123 -15.86 -4.93 15.10
N PHE A 124 -16.36 -5.39 13.95
CA PHE A 124 -15.67 -5.20 12.66
C PHE A 124 -15.57 -3.73 12.29
N ARG A 125 -16.67 -2.98 12.38
CA ARG A 125 -16.70 -1.55 12.02
C ARG A 125 -15.67 -0.75 12.82
N GLU A 126 -15.67 -0.92 14.14
CA GLU A 126 -14.81 -0.17 15.05
C GLU A 126 -13.34 -0.58 14.93
N SER A 127 -13.04 -1.88 14.77
CA SER A 127 -11.67 -2.34 14.57
C SER A 127 -11.12 -1.80 13.25
N ALA A 128 -11.88 -1.89 12.15
CA ALA A 128 -11.48 -1.37 10.84
C ALA A 128 -11.26 0.14 10.86
N GLN A 129 -12.15 0.90 11.50
CA GLN A 129 -12.03 2.36 11.57
C GLN A 129 -10.81 2.78 12.40
N ARG A 130 -10.69 2.29 13.64
CA ARG A 130 -9.58 2.64 14.54
C ARG A 130 -8.23 2.24 13.95
N TYR A 131 -8.16 1.04 13.37
CA TYR A 131 -6.96 0.58 12.66
C TYR A 131 -6.59 1.55 11.53
N SER A 132 -7.58 1.96 10.74
CA SER A 132 -7.38 2.88 9.63
C SER A 132 -6.90 4.26 10.06
N GLU A 133 -7.42 4.77 11.17
CA GLU A 133 -7.00 6.06 11.75
C GLU A 133 -5.53 6.02 12.19
N VAL A 134 -5.10 4.94 12.84
CA VAL A 134 -3.71 4.72 13.27
C VAL A 134 -2.77 4.60 12.07
N VAL A 135 -3.11 3.81 11.06
CA VAL A 135 -2.26 3.66 9.86
C VAL A 135 -2.24 4.95 9.02
N ALA A 136 -3.34 5.72 9.01
CA ALA A 136 -3.36 7.04 8.38
C ALA A 136 -2.43 8.05 9.08
N GLU A 137 -2.15 7.91 10.38
CA GLU A 137 -1.13 8.70 11.07
C GLU A 137 0.28 8.39 10.55
N LEU A 138 0.62 7.11 10.37
CA LEU A 138 1.87 6.69 9.76
C LEU A 138 2.00 7.26 8.34
N HIS A 139 0.96 7.12 7.52
CA HIS A 139 0.93 7.70 6.16
C HIS A 139 1.18 9.21 6.17
N ARG A 140 0.47 9.97 7.01
CA ARG A 140 0.65 11.43 7.12
C ARG A 140 2.07 11.82 7.53
N THR A 141 2.70 11.04 8.40
CA THR A 141 4.07 11.25 8.86
C THR A 141 5.07 11.01 7.73
N VAL A 142 4.94 9.87 7.03
CA VAL A 142 5.77 9.53 5.86
C VAL A 142 5.63 10.57 4.76
N MET A 143 4.40 10.95 4.41
CA MET A 143 4.12 11.98 3.40
C MET A 143 4.78 13.30 3.76
N ARG A 144 4.70 13.73 5.02
CA ARG A 144 5.31 14.99 5.45
C ARG A 144 6.82 14.94 5.31
N MET A 145 7.44 13.87 5.81
CA MET A 145 8.87 13.66 5.71
C MET A 145 9.36 13.63 4.26
N LEU A 146 8.61 12.95 3.38
CA LEU A 146 8.90 12.87 1.97
C LEU A 146 8.88 14.26 1.31
N PHE A 147 7.80 15.03 1.51
CA PHE A 147 7.66 16.34 0.89
C PHE A 147 8.71 17.34 1.38
N GLU A 148 8.98 17.35 2.69
CA GLU A 148 10.05 18.19 3.26
C GLU A 148 11.43 17.79 2.75
N SER A 149 11.69 16.49 2.53
CA SER A 149 12.97 16.01 2.00
C SER A 149 13.27 16.43 0.55
N TYR A 150 12.23 16.74 -0.23
CA TYR A 150 12.32 17.29 -1.59
C TYR A 150 12.24 18.83 -1.62
N GLY A 151 12.17 19.50 -0.46
CA GLY A 151 12.03 20.96 -0.41
C GLY A 151 10.66 21.50 -0.81
N VAL A 152 9.65 20.62 -0.96
CA VAL A 152 8.28 20.95 -1.36
C VAL A 152 7.28 20.78 -0.21
N GLY A 153 7.73 21.00 1.02
CA GLY A 153 6.92 20.87 2.23
C GLY A 153 5.65 21.73 2.23
N ASN A 154 5.64 22.84 1.49
CA ASN A 154 4.47 23.70 1.28
C ASN A 154 3.33 23.01 0.51
N CYS A 155 3.61 21.95 -0.25
CA CYS A 155 2.61 21.18 -0.97
C CYS A 155 1.93 20.10 -0.11
N TYR A 156 2.46 19.80 1.09
CA TYR A 156 1.97 18.72 1.95
C TYR A 156 0.45 18.79 2.22
N ASP A 157 -0.04 19.95 2.65
CA ASP A 157 -1.46 20.13 3.02
C ASP A 157 -2.40 19.89 1.83
N TYR A 158 -1.98 20.25 0.62
CA TYR A 158 -2.73 19.97 -0.60
C TYR A 158 -2.87 18.45 -0.82
N TYR A 159 -1.75 17.71 -0.77
CA TYR A 159 -1.77 16.26 -0.99
C TYR A 159 -2.52 15.50 0.10
N ILE A 160 -2.40 15.90 1.37
CA ILE A 160 -3.18 15.29 2.45
C ILE A 160 -4.67 15.55 2.25
N LYS A 161 -5.07 16.76 1.83
CA LYS A 161 -6.47 17.09 1.58
C LYS A 161 -7.10 16.24 0.48
N ILE A 162 -6.36 15.95 -0.59
CA ILE A 162 -6.85 15.12 -1.70
C ILE A 162 -6.59 13.63 -1.49
N THR A 163 -5.95 13.21 -0.39
CA THR A 163 -5.69 11.79 -0.13
C THR A 163 -7.01 11.06 0.13
N ARG A 164 -7.31 10.05 -0.69
CA ARG A 164 -8.37 9.07 -0.46
C ARG A 164 -7.75 7.75 0.00
N TYR A 165 -8.20 7.28 1.15
CA TYR A 165 -7.77 6.01 1.74
C TYR A 165 -8.68 4.87 1.30
N LEU A 166 -8.07 3.72 1.02
CA LEU A 166 -8.74 2.45 0.76
C LEU A 166 -8.10 1.38 1.63
N LEU A 167 -8.83 0.86 2.62
CA LEU A 167 -8.37 -0.27 3.42
C LEU A 167 -8.77 -1.56 2.71
N ARG A 168 -7.80 -2.41 2.38
CA ARG A 168 -8.04 -3.72 1.81
C ARG A 168 -7.67 -4.81 2.80
N TYR A 169 -8.59 -5.75 2.98
CA TYR A 169 -8.33 -7.03 3.63
C TYR A 169 -7.91 -8.03 2.55
N LEU A 170 -6.81 -8.75 2.78
CA LEU A 170 -6.24 -9.70 1.84
C LEU A 170 -6.16 -11.08 2.49
N ARG A 171 -6.62 -12.11 1.79
CA ARG A 171 -6.55 -13.51 2.21
C ARG A 171 -5.85 -14.35 1.15
N TYR A 172 -4.97 -15.23 1.61
CA TYR A 172 -4.28 -16.20 0.78
C TYR A 172 -4.46 -17.60 1.35
N SER A 173 -5.00 -18.51 0.54
CA SER A 173 -5.16 -19.91 0.92
C SER A 173 -3.84 -20.67 0.80
N GLU A 174 -3.70 -21.74 1.57
CA GLU A 174 -2.62 -22.70 1.40
C GLU A 174 -2.73 -23.38 0.02
N PRO A 175 -1.63 -23.48 -0.76
CA PRO A 175 -1.65 -24.19 -2.03
C PRO A 175 -1.92 -25.69 -1.83
N LYS A 176 -2.76 -26.29 -2.67
CA LYS A 176 -2.93 -27.75 -2.65
C LYS A 176 -1.74 -28.44 -3.28
N MET A 177 -1.57 -29.74 -2.98
CA MET A 177 -0.51 -30.55 -3.57
C MET A 177 -0.55 -30.48 -5.11
N GLY A 178 0.55 -30.03 -5.72
CA GLY A 178 0.68 -29.88 -7.18
C GLY A 178 0.20 -28.54 -7.75
N GLU A 179 -0.35 -27.63 -6.94
CA GLU A 179 -0.68 -26.27 -7.35
C GLU A 179 0.51 -25.31 -7.22
N SER A 180 0.48 -24.21 -7.96
CA SER A 180 1.44 -23.12 -7.79
C SER A 180 1.29 -22.50 -6.41
N ASN A 181 2.41 -22.17 -5.77
CA ASN A 181 2.44 -21.44 -4.51
C ASN A 181 2.37 -19.91 -4.67
N ALA A 182 2.15 -19.41 -5.90
CA ALA A 182 1.96 -17.99 -6.13
C ALA A 182 0.64 -17.52 -5.50
N GLY A 183 0.73 -16.78 -4.41
CA GLY A 183 -0.40 -16.10 -3.78
C GLY A 183 -0.86 -14.93 -4.64
N LEU A 184 0.06 -14.04 -5.00
CA LEU A 184 -0.17 -12.92 -5.91
C LEU A 184 1.05 -12.74 -6.81
N LEU A 185 0.81 -12.61 -8.11
CA LEU A 185 1.87 -12.48 -9.11
C LEU A 185 2.67 -11.17 -8.94
N PRO A 186 3.91 -11.10 -9.45
CA PRO A 186 4.68 -9.85 -9.51
C PRO A 186 3.89 -8.70 -10.12
N HIS A 187 3.81 -7.59 -9.39
CA HIS A 187 3.14 -6.37 -9.84
C HIS A 187 3.66 -5.13 -9.10
N THR A 188 3.34 -3.96 -9.64
CA THR A 188 3.45 -2.67 -8.96
C THR A 188 2.08 -2.12 -8.62
N ASP A 189 1.98 -1.44 -7.48
CA ASP A 189 0.74 -0.82 -7.04
C ASP A 189 0.41 0.42 -7.87
N LYS A 190 -0.88 0.65 -8.11
CA LYS A 190 -1.38 1.82 -8.86
C LYS A 190 -1.66 3.01 -7.95
N THR A 191 -1.14 2.98 -6.74
CA THR A 191 -1.38 3.96 -5.68
C THR A 191 -0.38 5.11 -5.75
N PHE A 192 -0.53 6.07 -4.84
CA PHE A 192 0.54 6.97 -4.47
C PHE A 192 1.48 6.26 -3.48
N LEU A 193 0.99 5.95 -2.28
CA LEU A 193 1.65 5.09 -1.30
C LEU A 193 0.76 3.92 -0.91
N SER A 194 1.39 2.80 -0.58
CA SER A 194 0.78 1.61 0.01
C SER A 194 1.45 1.29 1.34
N ILE A 195 0.67 0.98 2.37
CA ILE A 195 1.18 0.54 3.68
C ILE A 195 0.61 -0.86 3.97
N LEU A 196 1.48 -1.86 3.98
CA LEU A 196 1.11 -3.25 4.22
C LEU A 196 1.41 -3.68 5.66
N HIS A 197 0.48 -4.40 6.25
CA HIS A 197 0.59 -5.02 7.56
C HIS A 197 0.34 -6.52 7.44
N GLN A 198 1.32 -7.32 7.83
CA GLN A 198 1.28 -8.77 7.71
C GLN A 198 0.72 -9.37 9.00
N GLY A 199 -0.16 -10.37 8.90
CA GLY A 199 -0.47 -11.25 10.03
C GLY A 199 0.65 -12.25 10.25
N ASP A 200 0.41 -13.35 10.96
CA ASP A 200 1.51 -14.21 11.43
C ASP A 200 2.24 -15.05 10.37
N ILE A 201 1.70 -15.14 9.15
CA ILE A 201 2.24 -15.99 8.07
C ILE A 201 2.98 -15.14 7.04
N SER A 202 4.24 -15.50 6.76
CA SER A 202 5.06 -14.82 5.77
C SER A 202 4.57 -15.06 4.34
N GLY A 203 4.89 -14.15 3.43
CA GLY A 203 4.66 -14.40 2.00
C GLY A 203 4.97 -13.23 1.10
N LEU A 204 4.91 -12.01 1.61
CA LEU A 204 5.27 -10.81 0.85
C LEU A 204 6.75 -10.85 0.46
N GLN A 205 7.02 -10.56 -0.81
CA GLN A 205 8.38 -10.36 -1.31
C GLN A 205 8.44 -9.10 -2.17
N MET A 206 9.50 -8.31 -2.03
CA MET A 206 9.77 -7.13 -2.85
C MET A 206 11.05 -7.33 -3.63
N GLN A 207 11.05 -6.85 -4.87
CA GLN A 207 12.21 -6.89 -5.73
C GLN A 207 13.05 -5.62 -5.51
N LEU A 208 14.31 -5.80 -5.12
CA LEU A 208 15.29 -4.73 -5.02
C LEU A 208 15.84 -4.35 -6.40
N LYS A 209 16.58 -3.24 -6.48
CA LYS A 209 17.17 -2.72 -7.73
C LYS A 209 18.09 -3.71 -8.45
N ASP A 210 18.76 -4.60 -7.73
CA ASP A 210 19.63 -5.63 -8.29
C ASP A 210 18.86 -6.88 -8.79
N GLY A 211 17.53 -6.84 -8.71
CA GLY A 211 16.63 -7.91 -9.16
C GLY A 211 16.36 -8.98 -8.10
N GLN A 212 16.98 -8.91 -6.92
CA GLN A 212 16.78 -9.88 -5.84
C GLN A 212 15.46 -9.65 -5.10
N TRP A 213 14.88 -10.74 -4.61
CA TRP A 213 13.64 -10.74 -3.85
C TRP A 213 13.91 -10.82 -2.35
N VAL A 214 13.46 -9.82 -1.59
CA VAL A 214 13.55 -9.79 -0.12
C VAL A 214 12.18 -9.96 0.51
N ALA A 215 12.13 -10.66 1.64
CA ALA A 215 10.89 -10.93 2.38
C ALA A 215 11.03 -10.38 3.81
N PRO A 216 10.34 -9.28 4.17
CA PRO A 216 10.33 -8.83 5.54
C PRO A 216 9.55 -9.82 6.41
N PRO A 217 10.04 -10.16 7.61
CA PRO A 217 9.30 -11.03 8.51
C PRO A 217 8.00 -10.34 8.94
N PRO A 218 6.94 -11.11 9.25
CA PRO A 218 5.76 -10.53 9.85
C PRO A 218 6.04 -9.95 11.24
N SER A 219 5.35 -8.87 11.57
CA SER A 219 5.55 -8.15 12.83
C SER A 219 4.26 -7.39 13.19
N PRO A 220 3.77 -7.49 14.43
CA PRO A 220 2.58 -6.76 14.88
C PRO A 220 2.83 -5.24 15.04
N THR A 221 4.10 -4.82 15.01
CA THR A 221 4.54 -3.44 15.23
C THR A 221 5.36 -2.88 14.07
N SER A 222 5.36 -3.57 12.92
CA SER A 222 6.03 -3.08 11.71
C SER A 222 5.09 -3.11 10.52
N PHE A 223 5.29 -2.15 9.63
CA PHE A 223 4.56 -2.01 8.38
C PHE A 223 5.55 -1.93 7.22
N VAL A 224 5.14 -2.35 6.03
CA VAL A 224 5.94 -2.11 4.81
C VAL A 224 5.31 -0.94 4.07
N VAL A 225 6.07 0.13 3.90
CA VAL A 225 5.67 1.31 3.12
C VAL A 225 6.24 1.15 1.71
N MET A 226 5.40 1.33 0.69
CA MET A 226 5.77 1.12 -0.71
C MET A 226 5.27 2.27 -1.59
N ALA A 227 6.09 2.62 -2.58
CA ALA A 227 5.75 3.57 -3.64
C ALA A 227 4.93 2.90 -4.75
N GLY A 228 3.80 3.51 -5.11
CA GLY A 228 3.02 3.12 -6.28
C GLY A 228 3.40 3.90 -7.55
N ASP A 229 2.83 3.50 -8.68
CA ASP A 229 3.08 4.09 -10.00
C ASP A 229 2.80 5.61 -10.03
N ALA A 230 1.82 6.09 -9.25
CA ALA A 230 1.48 7.51 -9.22
C ALA A 230 2.53 8.35 -8.47
N LEU A 231 3.15 7.80 -7.42
CA LEU A 231 4.28 8.46 -6.75
C LEU A 231 5.54 8.45 -7.63
N MET A 232 5.76 7.36 -8.38
CA MET A 232 6.85 7.31 -9.35
C MET A 232 6.73 8.43 -10.39
N ALA A 233 5.53 8.61 -10.97
CA ALA A 233 5.28 9.72 -11.89
C ALA A 233 5.43 11.08 -11.21
N TRP A 234 4.86 11.26 -10.00
CA TRP A 234 5.02 12.47 -9.21
C TRP A 234 6.49 12.86 -9.04
N SER A 235 7.36 11.90 -8.70
CA SER A 235 8.80 12.13 -8.51
C SER A 235 9.61 12.21 -9.83
N ASN A 236 8.95 12.21 -10.99
CA ASN A 236 9.59 12.20 -12.31
C ASN A 236 10.57 11.01 -12.54
N ASP A 237 10.19 9.81 -12.06
CA ASP A 237 11.00 8.58 -11.92
C ASP A 237 12.08 8.60 -10.82
N GLY A 238 12.17 9.64 -9.98
CA GLY A 238 13.12 9.69 -8.87
C GLY A 238 12.88 8.57 -7.84
N ILE A 239 11.62 8.20 -7.63
CA ILE A 239 11.19 7.10 -6.76
C ILE A 239 10.64 5.97 -7.64
N PRO A 240 11.31 4.80 -7.73
CA PRO A 240 10.76 3.67 -8.45
C PRO A 240 9.52 3.11 -7.74
N SER A 241 8.53 2.63 -8.50
CA SER A 241 7.44 1.86 -7.91
C SER A 241 7.94 0.49 -7.43
N CYS A 242 7.46 0.05 -6.27
CA CYS A 242 7.88 -1.21 -5.67
C CYS A 242 7.26 -2.41 -6.40
N ASN A 243 8.09 -3.16 -7.13
CA ASN A 243 7.67 -4.44 -7.69
C ASN A 243 7.65 -5.49 -6.57
N HIS A 244 6.51 -6.12 -6.36
CA HIS A 244 6.30 -7.04 -5.25
C HIS A 244 5.38 -8.21 -5.64
N GLN A 245 5.46 -9.30 -4.87
CA GLN A 245 4.66 -10.51 -5.07
C GLN A 245 4.32 -11.14 -3.71
N VAL A 246 3.45 -12.16 -3.73
CA VAL A 246 3.17 -13.00 -2.55
C VAL A 246 3.38 -14.46 -2.90
N ILE A 247 4.23 -15.15 -2.13
CA ILE A 247 4.52 -16.58 -2.28
C ILE A 247 4.12 -17.33 -0.99
N MET A 248 3.26 -18.32 -1.13
CA MET A 248 2.71 -19.13 -0.03
C MET A 248 3.59 -20.36 0.24
N LYS A 249 4.61 -20.21 1.10
CA LYS A 249 5.51 -21.32 1.48
C LYS A 249 5.13 -21.99 2.81
N GLU A 250 4.61 -21.21 3.74
CA GLU A 250 4.20 -21.66 5.05
C GLU A 250 2.78 -22.26 4.99
N LYS A 251 2.46 -23.17 5.91
CA LYS A 251 1.14 -23.79 6.01
C LYS A 251 0.13 -22.84 6.65
N GLY A 252 -1.14 -22.97 6.29
CA GLY A 252 -2.22 -22.17 6.85
C GLY A 252 -2.68 -21.02 5.94
N ILE A 253 -3.71 -20.31 6.41
CA ILE A 253 -4.32 -19.19 5.70
C ILE A 253 -3.62 -17.90 6.12
N ARG A 254 -3.01 -17.20 5.17
CA ARG A 254 -2.37 -15.92 5.43
C ARG A 254 -3.37 -14.79 5.27
N TYR A 255 -3.41 -13.91 6.27
CA TYR A 255 -4.10 -12.63 6.20
C TYR A 255 -3.10 -11.48 6.19
N SER A 256 -3.40 -10.44 5.43
CA SER A 256 -2.71 -9.15 5.52
C SER A 256 -3.69 -8.01 5.28
N LEU A 257 -3.33 -6.82 5.73
CA LEU A 257 -4.08 -5.60 5.47
C LEU A 257 -3.23 -4.65 4.66
N GLY A 258 -3.84 -3.96 3.70
CA GLY A 258 -3.22 -2.90 2.93
C GLY A 258 -3.98 -1.59 3.10
N MET A 259 -3.32 -0.55 3.57
CA MET A 259 -3.83 0.82 3.46
C MET A 259 -3.27 1.44 2.19
N PHE A 260 -4.13 1.58 1.19
CA PHE A 260 -3.78 2.11 -0.12
C PHE A 260 -4.23 3.56 -0.23
N THR A 261 -3.39 4.41 -0.82
CA THR A 261 -3.70 5.85 -0.98
C THR A 261 -3.78 6.25 -2.45
N PHE A 262 -4.84 6.98 -2.77
CA PHE A 262 -5.09 7.57 -4.08
C PHE A 262 -5.26 9.08 -3.93
N MET A 263 -5.11 9.82 -5.03
CA MET A 263 -5.16 11.28 -5.02
C MET A 263 -6.42 11.74 -5.76
N ASP A 264 -7.40 12.24 -5.01
CA ASP A 264 -8.64 12.81 -5.53
C ASP A 264 -8.44 14.27 -5.98
N GLY A 265 -7.55 14.43 -6.94
CA GLY A 265 -7.09 15.73 -7.41
C GLY A 265 -6.02 15.59 -8.49
N ILE A 266 -5.41 16.71 -8.85
CA ILE A 266 -4.31 16.76 -9.81
C ILE A 266 -3.02 16.39 -9.07
N ILE A 267 -2.28 15.43 -9.62
CA ILE A 267 -0.90 15.15 -9.24
C ILE A 267 -0.02 16.06 -10.07
N HIS A 268 0.64 17.02 -9.41
CA HIS A 268 1.64 17.89 -10.00
C HIS A 268 3.00 17.19 -10.00
N ILE A 269 3.68 17.14 -11.15
CA ILE A 269 4.99 16.51 -11.27
C ILE A 269 6.01 17.36 -10.55
N LEU A 270 6.87 16.71 -9.76
CA LEU A 270 7.98 17.32 -9.09
C LEU A 270 8.98 17.81 -10.14
N GLU A 271 9.13 19.12 -10.23
CA GLU A 271 10.24 19.73 -10.94
C GLU A 271 11.49 19.58 -10.07
N GLU A 272 12.59 19.10 -10.66
CA GLU A 272 13.80 18.86 -9.88
C GLU A 272 14.34 20.16 -9.26
N VAL A 273 14.72 20.06 -7.99
CA VAL A 273 15.37 21.14 -7.25
C VAL A 273 16.88 20.96 -7.43
N GLY A 274 17.46 21.64 -8.43
CA GLY A 274 18.89 21.58 -8.74
C GLY A 274 19.27 22.41 -9.96
N ASP A 275 20.58 22.59 -10.18
CA ASP A 275 21.13 23.41 -11.28
C ASP A 275 21.18 22.67 -12.64
N GLU A 276 20.99 21.35 -12.66
CA GLU A 276 21.00 20.56 -13.89
C GLU A 276 19.59 20.37 -14.46
N PRO A 277 19.33 20.79 -15.72
CA PRO A 277 18.03 20.64 -16.33
C PRO A 277 17.75 19.16 -16.62
N HIS A 278 16.84 18.57 -15.85
CA HIS A 278 16.31 17.25 -16.12
C HIS A 278 15.01 17.37 -16.93
N PRO A 279 14.86 16.63 -18.04
CA PRO A 279 13.65 16.71 -18.84
C PRO A 279 12.47 16.16 -18.03
N ILE A 280 11.38 16.93 -18.01
CA ILE A 280 10.08 16.48 -17.50
C ILE A 280 9.62 15.29 -18.36
N LYS A 281 9.42 14.12 -17.72
CA LYS A 281 9.02 12.88 -18.39
C LYS A 281 7.52 12.64 -18.35
N TYR A 282 6.81 13.35 -17.48
CA TYR A 282 5.38 13.22 -17.27
C TYR A 282 4.67 14.58 -17.24
N LYS A 283 3.42 14.63 -17.68
CA LYS A 283 2.52 15.77 -17.50
C LYS A 283 1.75 15.60 -16.19
N SER A 284 1.35 16.71 -15.57
CA SER A 284 0.42 16.67 -14.43
C SER A 284 -0.88 15.99 -14.84
N PHE A 285 -1.48 15.19 -13.95
CA PHE A 285 -2.59 14.30 -14.31
C PHE A 285 -3.57 14.06 -13.15
N HIS A 286 -4.81 13.70 -13.48
CA HIS A 286 -5.79 13.23 -12.50
C HIS A 286 -5.60 11.73 -12.24
N HIS A 287 -5.39 11.35 -10.99
CA HIS A 287 -5.09 9.96 -10.63
C HIS A 287 -6.26 9.02 -11.00
N PHE A 288 -7.50 9.43 -10.78
CA PHE A 288 -8.65 8.59 -11.08
C PHE A 288 -8.91 8.41 -12.58
N GLU A 289 -8.54 9.38 -13.42
CA GLU A 289 -8.58 9.22 -14.87
C GLU A 289 -7.54 8.20 -15.35
N LEU A 290 -6.34 8.19 -14.75
CA LEU A 290 -5.34 7.16 -15.00
C LEU A 290 -5.88 5.76 -14.68
N LEU A 291 -6.56 5.58 -13.54
CA LEU A 291 -7.13 4.28 -13.17
C LEU A 291 -8.23 3.83 -14.14
N GLN A 292 -9.06 4.75 -14.62
CA GLN A 292 -10.08 4.46 -15.63
C GLN A 292 -9.43 4.09 -16.98
N PHE A 293 -8.40 4.82 -17.39
CA PHE A 293 -7.61 4.53 -18.58
C PHE A 293 -6.98 3.13 -18.50
N MET A 294 -6.35 2.80 -17.37
CA MET A 294 -5.79 1.47 -17.09
C MET A 294 -6.86 0.38 -17.23
N ASN A 295 -7.98 0.51 -16.53
CA ASN A 295 -9.04 -0.49 -16.54
C ASN A 295 -9.60 -0.74 -17.95
N SER A 296 -9.71 0.32 -18.75
CA SER A 296 -10.22 0.24 -20.12
C SER A 296 -9.24 -0.45 -21.08
N ASN A 297 -7.94 -0.38 -20.80
CA ASN A 297 -6.88 -0.89 -21.68
C ASN A 297 -6.22 -2.19 -21.19
N LEU A 298 -6.44 -2.60 -19.93
CA LEU A 298 -5.74 -3.73 -19.31
C LEU A 298 -5.97 -5.05 -20.07
N LYS A 299 -7.19 -5.26 -20.59
CA LYS A 299 -7.52 -6.49 -21.33
C LYS A 299 -6.88 -6.54 -22.72
N THR A 300 -6.70 -5.41 -23.38
CA THR A 300 -6.18 -5.34 -24.75
C THR A 300 -4.67 -5.17 -24.78
N ASN A 301 -4.09 -4.51 -23.77
CA ASN A 301 -2.68 -4.14 -23.71
C ASN A 301 -2.05 -4.46 -22.34
N PRO A 302 -2.00 -5.73 -21.91
CA PRO A 302 -1.58 -6.09 -20.55
C PRO A 302 -0.12 -5.77 -20.23
N HIS A 303 0.72 -5.57 -21.25
CA HIS A 303 2.15 -5.24 -21.10
C HIS A 303 2.45 -3.74 -21.22
N MET A 304 1.43 -2.90 -21.40
CA MET A 304 1.61 -1.46 -21.54
C MET A 304 2.05 -0.83 -20.22
N CYS A 305 3.04 0.05 -20.27
CA CYS A 305 3.31 0.96 -19.16
C CYS A 305 2.26 2.07 -19.16
N PHE A 306 1.12 1.82 -18.51
CA PHE A 306 -0.05 2.70 -18.57
C PHE A 306 0.21 4.13 -18.11
N ILE A 307 1.04 4.32 -17.08
CA ILE A 307 1.39 5.67 -16.60
C ILE A 307 2.12 6.47 -17.68
N LYS A 308 3.10 5.87 -18.36
CA LYS A 308 3.81 6.50 -19.49
C LYS A 308 2.90 6.72 -20.69
N ALA A 309 2.01 5.78 -20.98
CA ALA A 309 1.06 5.93 -22.07
C ALA A 309 0.01 7.04 -21.81
N PHE A 310 -0.37 7.24 -20.56
CA PHE A 310 -1.39 8.21 -20.17
C PHE A 310 -0.83 9.63 -20.04
N CYS A 311 0.28 9.80 -19.34
CA CYS A 311 0.82 11.12 -19.01
C CYS A 311 2.29 11.31 -19.39
N GLY A 312 2.92 10.41 -20.14
CA GLY A 312 4.29 10.60 -20.62
C GLY A 312 4.44 11.81 -21.57
N VAL A 313 5.67 12.36 -21.61
CA VAL A 313 6.11 13.43 -22.53
C VAL A 313 6.96 12.83 -23.64
#